data_AF-A0AAV4H4B9-F1
#
_entry.id   AF-A0AAV4H4B9-F1
#
_cell.length_a   1.000
_cell.length_b   1.000
_cell.length_c   1.000
_cell.angle_alpha   90.00
_cell.angle_beta   90.00
_cell.angle_gamma   90.00
#
_symmetry.space_group_name_H-M   'P 1'
#
loop_
_entity.id
_entity.type
_entity.pdbx_description
1 polymer ?
#
loop_
_entity_poly.entity_id
_entity_poly.type
_entity_poly.pdbx_seq_one_letter_code
_entity_poly.pdbx_strand_id
1 'polypeptide(L)'
;MNVNKTTIFRLRQCLQETNTVSDRPRSGRPRYNTQRRDRNLVRNHMNNRFLSASASSRQTRGRNNQRISANTVRRRLSTSSIRARRAYIGPILIQRHRHQRTLWAQEHAA
;
A
#
# COMPACT_ATOMS: atom_id res chain seq x y z
N MET A 1 23.91 35.31 20.36
CA MET A 1 23.61 34.10 19.56
C MET A 1 24.55 34.06 18.37
N ASN A 2 25.22 32.93 18.12
CA ASN A 2 26.11 32.77 16.97
C ASN A 2 25.32 32.13 15.81
N VAL A 3 24.60 32.95 15.04
CA VAL A 3 23.81 32.53 13.88
C VAL A 3 24.09 33.44 12.69
N ASN A 4 24.12 32.87 11.49
CA ASN A 4 24.42 33.62 10.28
C ASN A 4 23.29 34.63 9.96
N LYS A 5 23.65 35.85 9.58
CA LYS A 5 22.69 36.93 9.25
C LYS A 5 21.69 36.51 8.16
N THR A 6 22.12 35.67 7.20
CA THR A 6 21.25 35.15 6.14
C THR A 6 20.14 34.25 6.67
N THR A 7 20.38 33.50 7.75
CA THR A 7 19.38 32.65 8.40
C THR A 7 18.27 33.52 8.99
N ILE A 8 18.62 34.59 9.70
CA ILE A 8 17.64 35.53 10.30
C ILE A 8 16.78 36.17 9.22
N PHE A 9 17.39 36.62 8.11
CA PHE A 9 16.66 37.20 6.98
C PHE A 9 15.66 36.21 6.38
N ARG A 10 16.09 34.97 6.12
CA ARG A 10 15.23 33.91 5.57
C ARG A 10 14.08 33.53 6.50
N LEU A 11 14.32 33.47 7.82
CA LEU A 11 13.26 33.18 8.79
C LEU A 11 12.22 34.30 8.83
N ARG A 12 12.65 35.57 8.81
CA ARG A 12 11.74 36.72 8.74
C ARG A 12 10.91 36.68 7.45
N GLN A 13 11.53 36.41 6.31
CA GLN A 13 10.84 36.29 5.04
C GLN A 13 9.82 35.14 5.08
N CYS A 14 10.22 33.96 5.56
CA CYS A 14 9.32 32.81 5.72
C CYS A 14 8.14 33.12 6.64
N LEU A 15 8.38 33.84 7.74
CA LEU A 15 7.33 34.28 8.65
C LEU A 15 6.37 35.27 7.97
N GLN A 16 6.85 36.21 7.17
CA GLN A 16 6.01 37.15 6.42
C GLN A 16 5.17 36.47 5.34
N GLU A 17 5.72 35.47 4.65
CA GLU A 17 5.04 34.75 3.57
C GLU A 17 4.01 33.74 4.08
N THR A 18 4.38 32.97 5.11
CA THR A 18 3.63 31.78 5.53
C THR A 18 3.02 31.90 6.93
N ASN A 19 3.27 32.99 7.66
CA ASN A 19 2.93 33.15 9.08
C ASN A 19 3.50 32.06 9.99
N THR A 20 4.48 31.29 9.50
CA THR A 20 5.15 30.25 10.27
C THR A 20 6.63 30.20 9.94
N VAL A 21 7.41 29.72 10.91
CA VAL A 21 8.84 29.44 10.78
C VAL A 21 9.10 27.92 10.74
N SER A 22 8.02 27.13 10.66
CA SER A 22 8.10 25.66 10.59
C SER A 22 8.73 25.24 9.26
N ASP A 23 9.60 24.23 9.32
CA ASP A 23 10.18 23.66 8.12
C ASP A 23 9.10 23.15 7.15
N ARG A 24 9.27 23.50 5.87
CA ARG A 24 8.42 22.98 4.79
C ARG A 24 8.76 21.50 4.54
N PRO A 25 7.77 20.64 4.23
CA PRO A 25 8.04 19.26 3.89
C PRO A 25 8.98 19.18 2.67
N ARG A 26 10.07 18.41 2.79
CA ARG A 26 11.01 18.20 1.69
C ARG A 26 10.36 17.31 0.62
N SER A 27 10.67 17.55 -0.65
CA SER A 27 10.12 16.81 -1.80
C SER A 27 10.42 15.29 -1.78
N GLY A 28 11.50 14.87 -1.13
CA GLY A 28 11.89 13.47 -0.97
C GLY A 28 12.36 12.81 -2.27
N ARG A 29 12.67 11.51 -2.19
CA ARG A 29 13.14 10.74 -3.35
C ARG A 29 11.96 10.36 -4.25
N PRO A 30 12.06 10.53 -5.59
CA PRO A 30 11.03 10.07 -6.52
C PRO A 30 10.74 8.57 -6.37
N ARG A 31 9.49 8.19 -6.58
CA ARG A 31 9.08 6.77 -6.54
C ARG A 31 9.73 6.00 -7.70
N TYR A 32 10.17 4.77 -7.40
CA TYR A 32 10.73 3.86 -8.40
C TYR A 32 9.66 3.30 -9.35
N ASN A 33 8.42 3.14 -8.87
CA ASN A 33 7.31 2.66 -9.69
C ASN A 33 6.28 3.77 -9.91
N THR A 34 5.57 3.70 -11.04
CA THR A 34 4.51 4.66 -11.36
C THR A 34 3.20 4.27 -10.67
N GLN A 35 2.37 5.28 -10.36
CA GLN A 35 1.08 5.06 -9.70
C GLN A 35 0.16 4.11 -10.50
N ARG A 36 0.21 4.15 -11.84
CA ARG A 36 -0.55 3.23 -12.71
C ARG A 36 -0.11 1.77 -12.54
N ARG A 37 1.20 1.51 -12.49
CA ARG A 37 1.74 0.16 -12.28
C ARG A 37 1.42 -0.37 -10.89
N ASP A 38 1.53 0.47 -9.87
CA ASP A 38 1.14 0.12 -8.50
C ASP A 38 -0.35 -0.26 -8.42
N ARG A 39 -1.25 0.48 -9.09
CA ARG A 39 -2.68 0.12 -9.18
C ARG A 39 -2.93 -1.22 -9.86
N ASN A 40 -2.23 -1.51 -10.95
CA ASN A 40 -2.35 -2.79 -11.64
C ASN A 40 -1.85 -3.95 -10.77
N LEU A 41 -0.77 -3.73 -10.03
CA LEU A 41 -0.25 -4.70 -9.07
C LEU A 41 -1.28 -5.03 -7.99
N VAL A 42 -1.90 -4.01 -7.39
CA VAL A 42 -2.98 -4.19 -6.40
C VAL A 42 -4.15 -4.99 -7.00
N ARG A 43 -4.61 -4.62 -8.20
CA ARG A 43 -5.71 -5.32 -8.89
C ARG A 43 -5.38 -6.80 -9.14
N ASN A 44 -4.17 -7.10 -9.61
CA ASN A 44 -3.74 -8.48 -9.86
C ASN A 44 -3.76 -9.33 -8.59
N HIS A 45 -3.34 -8.77 -7.45
CA HIS A 45 -3.37 -9.47 -6.17
C HIS A 45 -4.78 -9.58 -5.56
N MET A 46 -5.71 -8.67 -5.88
CA MET A 46 -7.12 -8.80 -5.51
C MET A 46 -7.79 -9.94 -6.28
N ASN A 47 -7.48 -10.07 -7.58
CA ASN A 47 -8.05 -11.12 -8.44
C ASN A 47 -7.43 -12.49 -8.15
N ASN A 48 -6.12 -12.55 -7.89
CA ASN A 48 -5.41 -13.79 -7.56
C ASN A 48 -4.75 -13.68 -6.18
N ARG A 49 -5.47 -14.13 -5.15
CA ARG A 49 -5.02 -14.07 -3.75
C ARG A 49 -3.81 -14.97 -3.46
N PHE A 50 -3.52 -15.95 -4.31
CA PHE A 50 -2.37 -16.87 -4.15
C PHE A 50 -1.11 -16.40 -4.90
N LEU A 51 -1.20 -15.29 -5.64
CA LEU A 51 -0.07 -14.74 -6.36
C LEU A 51 1.02 -14.27 -5.38
N SER A 52 2.23 -14.80 -5.50
CA SER A 52 3.35 -14.42 -4.65
C SER A 52 3.94 -13.06 -5.04
N ALA A 53 4.43 -12.31 -4.06
CA ALA A 53 5.11 -11.04 -4.31
C ALA A 53 6.36 -11.20 -5.20
N SER A 54 7.06 -12.34 -5.10
CA SER A 54 8.22 -12.66 -5.92
C SER A 54 7.84 -12.90 -7.38
N ALA A 55 6.71 -13.54 -7.65
CA ALA A 55 6.20 -13.70 -9.01
C ALA A 55 5.85 -12.34 -9.63
N SER A 56 5.12 -11.48 -8.91
CA SER A 56 4.79 -10.12 -9.36
C SER A 56 6.04 -9.27 -9.60
N SER A 57 7.07 -9.42 -8.76
CA SER A 57 8.36 -8.74 -8.91
C SER A 57 9.08 -9.11 -10.22
N ARG A 58 9.07 -10.40 -10.61
CA ARG A 58 9.67 -10.84 -11.88
C ARG A 58 8.97 -10.27 -13.11
N GLN A 59 7.64 -10.09 -13.02
CA GLN A 59 6.80 -9.60 -14.11
C GLN A 59 6.75 -8.06 -14.18
N THR A 60 6.89 -7.37 -13.05
CA THR A 60 6.71 -5.92 -12.98
C THR A 60 8.04 -5.19 -13.20
N ARG A 61 8.13 -4.48 -14.32
CA ARG A 61 9.23 -3.55 -14.60
C ARG A 61 8.93 -2.17 -14.01
N GLY A 62 9.94 -1.52 -13.43
CA GLY A 62 9.90 -0.20 -12.80
C GLY A 62 10.48 0.90 -13.70
N ARG A 63 10.90 2.02 -13.09
CA ARG A 63 11.58 3.12 -13.76
C ARG A 63 12.92 2.61 -14.32
N ASN A 64 13.17 2.83 -15.61
CA ASN A 64 14.31 2.30 -16.37
C ASN A 64 14.21 0.81 -16.75
N ASN A 65 12.99 0.28 -16.82
CA ASN A 65 12.73 -1.09 -17.31
C ASN A 65 13.35 -2.21 -16.45
N GLN A 66 13.95 -1.90 -15.29
CA GLN A 66 14.46 -2.92 -14.38
C GLN A 66 13.34 -3.46 -13.50
N ARG A 67 13.50 -4.70 -13.01
CA ARG A 67 12.49 -5.37 -12.19
C ARG A 67 12.41 -4.72 -10.81
N ILE A 68 11.19 -4.51 -10.31
CA ILE A 68 11.00 -4.09 -8.92
C ILE A 68 11.36 -5.24 -7.98
N SER A 69 11.91 -4.94 -6.80
CA SER A 69 12.17 -5.98 -5.79
C SER A 69 10.87 -6.51 -5.18
N ALA A 70 10.87 -7.77 -4.74
CA ALA A 70 9.74 -8.36 -4.03
C ALA A 70 9.38 -7.57 -2.75
N ASN A 71 10.35 -6.92 -2.12
CA ASN A 71 10.09 -6.08 -0.95
C ASN A 71 9.31 -4.80 -1.32
N THR A 72 9.62 -4.22 -2.48
CA THR A 72 8.84 -3.09 -3.01
C THR A 72 7.40 -3.51 -3.27
N VAL A 73 7.18 -4.69 -3.85
CA VAL A 73 5.84 -5.27 -4.04
C VAL A 73 5.09 -5.38 -2.71
N ARG A 74 5.69 -6.02 -1.70
CA ARG A 74 5.05 -6.15 -0.37
C ARG A 74 4.69 -4.80 0.24
N ARG A 75 5.58 -3.82 0.17
CA ARG A 75 5.31 -2.47 0.69
C ARG A 75 4.13 -1.80 -0.02
N ARG A 76 3.99 -2.00 -1.34
CA ARG A 76 2.85 -1.47 -2.10
C ARG A 76 1.53 -2.14 -1.73
N LEU A 77 1.55 -3.46 -1.57
CA LEU A 77 0.39 -4.21 -1.10
C LEU A 77 0.00 -3.78 0.32
N SER A 78 0.95 -3.60 1.24
CA SER A 78 0.64 -3.17 2.59
C SER A 78 0.07 -1.75 2.66
N THR A 79 0.56 -0.81 1.84
CA THR A 79 -0.02 0.54 1.74
C THR A 79 -1.47 0.52 1.26
N SER A 80 -1.86 -0.50 0.48
CA SER A 80 -3.23 -0.71 0.01
C SER A 80 -3.99 -1.74 0.85
N SER A 81 -3.57 -1.94 2.11
CA SER A 81 -4.14 -2.90 3.08
C SER A 81 -4.25 -4.35 2.61
N ILE A 82 -3.56 -4.73 1.54
CA ILE A 82 -3.45 -6.13 1.10
C ILE A 82 -2.34 -6.82 1.88
N ARG A 83 -2.72 -7.87 2.60
CA ARG A 83 -1.79 -8.75 3.34
C ARG A 83 -2.02 -10.20 2.96
N ALA A 84 -0.92 -10.95 2.88
CA ALA A 84 -1.01 -12.40 2.78
C ALA A 84 -1.58 -12.96 4.09
N ARG A 85 -2.49 -13.93 3.97
CA ARG A 85 -3.08 -14.67 5.09
C ARG A 85 -3.02 -16.15 4.77
N ARG A 86 -3.01 -16.97 5.82
CA ARG A 86 -3.17 -18.41 5.64
C ARG A 86 -4.61 -18.68 5.22
N ALA A 87 -4.80 -19.48 4.17
CA ALA A 87 -6.13 -19.93 3.78
C ALA A 87 -6.76 -20.71 4.94
N TYR A 88 -8.09 -20.65 5.03
CA TYR A 88 -8.83 -21.45 6.00
C TYR A 88 -8.62 -22.95 5.72
N ILE A 89 -8.44 -23.73 6.78
CA ILE A 89 -8.30 -25.18 6.74
C ILE A 89 -9.50 -25.75 7.48
N GLY A 90 -10.33 -26.54 6.79
CA GLY A 90 -11.52 -27.16 7.35
C GLY A 90 -12.30 -27.96 6.31
N PRO A 91 -13.45 -28.54 6.69
CA PRO A 91 -14.23 -29.38 5.80
C PRO A 91 -14.77 -28.58 4.60
N ILE A 92 -14.66 -29.16 3.41
CA ILE A 92 -15.21 -28.58 2.18
C ILE A 92 -16.73 -28.80 2.21
N LEU A 93 -17.49 -27.71 2.38
CA LEU A 93 -18.95 -27.77 2.36
C LEU A 93 -19.45 -27.88 0.92
N ILE A 94 -20.12 -28.98 0.57
CA ILE A 94 -20.90 -29.08 -0.67
C ILE A 94 -22.16 -28.21 -0.60
N GLN A 95 -22.79 -27.96 -1.75
CA GLN A 95 -23.93 -27.03 -1.87
C GLN A 95 -25.08 -27.35 -0.91
N ARG A 96 -25.45 -28.63 -0.75
CA ARG A 96 -26.48 -29.08 0.20
C ARG A 96 -26.18 -28.64 1.63
N HIS A 97 -24.95 -28.88 2.09
CA HIS A 97 -24.53 -28.53 3.46
C HIS A 97 -24.55 -27.02 3.69
N ARG A 98 -24.14 -26.22 2.69
CA ARG A 98 -24.21 -24.75 2.80
C ARG A 98 -25.66 -24.29 2.97
N HIS A 99 -26.58 -24.81 2.16
CA HIS A 99 -27.99 -24.44 2.23
C HIS A 99 -28.62 -24.79 3.57
N GLN A 100 -28.46 -26.04 4.03
CA GLN A 100 -29.00 -26.48 5.31
C GLN A 100 -28.45 -25.67 6.49
N ARG A 101 -27.14 -25.37 6.49
CA ARG A 101 -26.53 -24.53 7.54
C ARG A 101 -27.08 -23.11 7.53
N THR A 102 -27.30 -22.53 6.36
CA THR A 102 -27.88 -21.19 6.24
C THR A 102 -29.32 -21.16 6.73
N LEU A 103 -30.16 -22.12 6.33
CA LEU A 103 -31.55 -22.22 6.79
C LEU A 103 -31.60 -22.33 8.32
N TRP A 104 -30.83 -23.26 8.88
CA TRP A 104 -30.78 -23.45 10.33
C TRP A 104 -30.36 -22.16 11.05
N ALA A 105 -29.34 -21.47 10.54
CA ALA A 105 -28.88 -20.20 11.11
C ALA A 105 -29.92 -19.07 11.02
N GLN A 106 -30.76 -19.07 9.98
CA GLN A 106 -31.85 -18.10 9.82
C GLN A 106 -33.01 -18.40 10.77
N GLU A 107 -33.40 -19.67 10.90
CA GLU A 107 -34.47 -20.13 11.80
C GLU A 107 -34.17 -19.86 13.27
N HIS A 108 -32.88 -19.84 13.64
CA HIS A 108 -32.42 -19.69 15.02
C HIS A 108 -31.66 -18.37 15.27
N ALA A 109 -31.77 -17.40 14.36
CA ALA A 109 -31.29 -16.04 14.58
C ALA A 109 -32.32 -15.29 15.45
N ALA A 110 -32.04 -15.21 16.75
CA ALA A 110 -32.81 -14.41 17.71
C ALA A 110 -32.72 -12.90 17.42
#